data_AF-A0A1E7X7A3-F1
#
_entry.id   AF-A0A1E7X7A3-F1
#
_cell.length_a   1.000
_cell.length_b   1.000
_cell.length_c   1.000
_cell.angle_alpha   90.00
_cell.angle_beta   90.00
_cell.angle_gamma   90.00
#
_symmetry.space_group_name_H-M   'P 1'
#
loop_
_entity.id
_entity.type
_entity.pdbx_description
1 polymer ?
#
loop_
_entity_poly.entity_id
_entity_poly.type
_entity_poly.pdbx_seq_one_letter_code
_entity_poly.pdbx_strand_id
1 'polypeptide(L)'
;MSSIGIIFRENRQLKELPEDWIPTPLGTRQKVCEIVGDIMRTVPSGRLALTVTVEGEDESLDPRTISVSGVWGDAEMMVIRALCLAFDGRFYDAETAEFIEL
;
A
#
# COMPACT_ATOMS: atom_id res chain seq x y z
N MET A 1 -5.50 -18.09 1.45
CA MET A 1 -6.16 -17.35 0.37
C MET A 1 -5.31 -16.13 0.07
N SER A 2 -5.28 -15.66 -1.17
CA SER A 2 -4.58 -14.41 -1.52
C SER A 2 -5.50 -13.24 -1.21
N SER A 3 -5.06 -12.34 -0.35
CA SER A 3 -5.83 -11.15 0.04
C SER A 3 -5.37 -9.94 -0.77
N ILE A 4 -6.25 -8.96 -0.92
CA ILE A 4 -5.97 -7.67 -1.55
C ILE A 4 -6.08 -6.61 -0.48
N GLY A 5 -5.08 -5.75 -0.38
CA GLY A 5 -5.18 -4.55 0.43
C GLY A 5 -4.63 -3.33 -0.28
N ILE A 6 -4.96 -2.18 0.29
CA ILE A 6 -4.70 -0.88 -0.30
C ILE A 6 -3.97 -0.04 0.74
N ILE A 7 -2.88 0.57 0.32
CA ILE A 7 -2.15 1.56 1.10
C ILE A 7 -2.42 2.93 0.50
N PHE A 8 -2.78 3.88 1.34
CA PHE A 8 -3.02 5.26 0.94
C PHE A 8 -2.61 6.22 2.05
N ARG A 9 -2.31 7.47 1.67
CA ARG A 9 -1.92 8.52 2.62
C ARG A 9 -3.06 8.85 3.57
N GLU A 10 -2.69 8.94 4.84
CA GLU A 10 -3.58 8.99 5.98
C GLU A 10 -4.48 10.24 6.02
N ASN A 11 -5.75 10.01 6.39
CA ASN A 11 -6.53 10.95 7.18
C ASN A 11 -6.96 10.22 8.46
N ARG A 12 -6.33 10.58 9.60
CA ARG A 12 -6.42 9.87 10.91
C ARG A 12 -7.85 9.68 11.44
N GLN A 13 -8.83 10.39 10.87
CA GLN A 13 -10.21 10.40 11.32
C GLN A 13 -11.10 9.37 10.62
N LEU A 14 -10.62 8.74 9.53
CA LEU A 14 -11.40 7.76 8.79
C LEU A 14 -11.36 6.39 9.49
N LYS A 15 -12.50 5.97 10.02
CA LYS A 15 -12.72 4.60 10.53
C LYS A 15 -13.27 3.67 9.45
N GLU A 16 -13.98 4.23 8.49
CA GLU A 16 -14.55 3.58 7.30
C GLU A 16 -14.25 4.48 6.10
N LEU A 17 -14.30 3.93 4.89
CA LEU A 17 -14.09 4.67 3.65
C LEU A 17 -15.44 5.18 3.11
N PRO A 18 -15.71 6.51 3.09
CA PRO A 18 -16.88 7.07 2.44
C PRO A 18 -16.88 6.76 0.94
N GLU A 19 -18.07 6.62 0.35
CA GLU A 19 -18.22 6.30 -1.08
C GLU A 19 -17.59 7.35 -2.02
N ASP A 20 -17.50 8.61 -1.59
CA ASP A 20 -16.97 9.74 -2.35
C ASP A 20 -15.55 10.14 -1.93
N TRP A 21 -14.90 9.36 -1.06
CA TRP A 21 -13.61 9.73 -0.53
C TRP A 21 -12.48 9.50 -1.54
N ILE A 22 -11.63 10.52 -1.67
CA ILE A 22 -10.46 10.50 -2.54
C ILE A 22 -9.20 10.63 -1.68
N PRO A 23 -8.28 9.65 -1.72
CA PRO A 23 -7.05 9.73 -0.95
C PRO A 23 -6.14 10.88 -1.42
N THR A 24 -5.31 11.37 -0.50
CA THR A 24 -4.29 12.36 -0.83
C THR A 24 -3.18 11.71 -1.67
N PRO A 25 -2.62 12.39 -2.68
CA PRO A 25 -1.51 11.85 -3.47
C PRO A 25 -0.33 11.44 -2.58
N LEU A 26 0.32 10.33 -2.92
CA LEU A 26 1.49 9.80 -2.21
C LEU A 26 2.77 10.59 -2.56
N GLY A 27 2.75 11.28 -3.70
CA GLY A 27 3.85 12.06 -4.25
C GLY A 27 3.99 11.80 -5.74
N THR A 28 5.07 12.30 -6.34
CA THR A 28 5.34 12.06 -7.75
C THR A 28 5.56 10.58 -8.03
N ARG A 29 4.98 10.04 -9.11
CA ARG A 29 5.07 8.62 -9.47
C ARG A 29 6.49 8.06 -9.50
N GLN A 30 7.43 8.77 -10.11
CA GLN A 30 8.82 8.34 -10.17
C GLN A 30 9.37 8.04 -8.76
N LYS A 31 9.21 8.99 -7.83
CA LYS A 31 9.66 8.86 -6.45
C LYS A 31 8.94 7.74 -5.70
N VAL A 32 7.63 7.56 -5.95
CA VAL A 32 6.85 6.46 -5.34
C VAL A 32 7.39 5.11 -5.82
N CYS A 33 7.59 4.94 -7.12
CA CYS A 33 8.14 3.71 -7.69
C CYS A 33 9.57 3.41 -7.20
N GLU A 34 10.42 4.43 -7.07
CA GLU A 34 11.78 4.31 -6.52
C GLU A 34 11.73 3.78 -5.08
N ILE A 35 10.95 4.41 -4.20
CA ILE A 35 10.82 4.02 -2.79
C ILE A 35 10.24 2.60 -2.65
N VAL A 36 9.19 2.27 -3.42
CA VAL A 36 8.60 0.92 -3.44
C VAL A 36 9.65 -0.12 -3.86
N GLY A 37 10.41 0.17 -4.92
CA GLY A 37 11.49 -0.70 -5.39
C GLY A 37 12.57 -0.93 -4.34
N ASP A 38 12.98 0.11 -3.61
CA ASP A 38 13.98 0.02 -2.55
C ASP A 38 13.49 -0.81 -1.37
N ILE A 39 12.25 -0.60 -0.92
CA ILE A 39 11.65 -1.39 0.17
C ILE A 39 11.58 -2.87 -0.22
N MET A 40 11.10 -3.18 -1.43
CA MET A 40 10.99 -4.55 -1.91
C MET A 40 12.33 -5.29 -1.98
N ARG A 41 13.44 -4.57 -2.17
CA ARG A 41 14.80 -5.14 -2.19
C ARG A 41 15.33 -5.50 -0.80
N THR A 42 14.72 -5.02 0.28
CA THR A 42 15.20 -5.27 1.65
C THR A 42 14.97 -6.69 2.15
N VAL A 43 14.18 -7.49 1.43
CA VAL A 43 13.75 -8.83 1.88
C VAL A 43 14.82 -9.90 1.61
N PRO A 44 15.36 -10.59 2.65
CA PRO A 44 16.49 -11.50 2.50
C PRO A 44 16.20 -12.81 1.74
N SER A 45 14.95 -13.26 1.70
CA SER A 45 14.55 -14.56 1.12
C SER A 45 14.52 -14.56 -0.41
N GLY A 46 14.58 -13.39 -1.05
CA GLY A 46 14.46 -13.23 -2.51
C GLY A 46 13.11 -13.69 -3.09
N ARG A 47 12.15 -14.08 -2.23
CA ARG A 47 10.81 -14.53 -2.61
C ARG A 47 9.81 -13.98 -1.61
N LEU A 48 8.96 -13.09 -2.09
CA LEU A 48 7.77 -12.62 -1.40
C LEU A 48 6.56 -13.26 -2.06
N ALA A 49 5.59 -13.69 -1.27
CA ALA A 49 4.25 -14.04 -1.74
C ALA A 49 3.38 -12.78 -1.88
N LEU A 50 3.96 -11.70 -2.39
CA LEU A 50 3.39 -10.36 -2.45
C LEU A 50 3.65 -9.74 -3.82
N THR A 51 2.61 -9.18 -4.42
CA THR A 51 2.69 -8.27 -5.56
C THR A 51 2.33 -6.86 -5.08
N VAL A 52 3.13 -5.88 -5.45
CA VAL A 52 2.89 -4.46 -5.16
C VAL A 52 2.68 -3.73 -6.48
N THR A 53 1.58 -3.00 -6.59
CA THR A 53 1.21 -2.23 -7.79
C THR A 53 0.97 -0.78 -7.39
N VAL A 54 1.59 0.15 -8.12
CA VAL A 54 1.34 1.58 -7.98
C VAL A 54 0.24 1.96 -8.97
N GLU A 55 -0.70 2.80 -8.53
CA GLU A 55 -1.78 3.38 -9.36
C GLU A 55 -1.27 3.97 -10.68
N GLY A 56 -1.99 3.68 -11.76
CA GLY A 56 -1.65 4.04 -13.13
C GLY A 56 -1.71 5.54 -13.45
N GLU A 57 -1.22 5.93 -14.62
CA GLU A 57 -1.33 7.31 -15.14
C GLU A 57 -2.72 7.64 -15.69
N ASP A 58 -3.44 6.62 -16.14
CA ASP A 58 -4.82 6.68 -16.58
C ASP A 58 -5.79 6.90 -15.41
N GLU A 59 -5.40 6.49 -14.21
CA GLU A 59 -6.16 6.69 -12.97
C GLU A 59 -5.93 8.09 -12.38
N SER A 60 -4.67 8.53 -12.30
CA SER A 60 -4.33 9.85 -11.76
C SER A 60 -2.97 10.37 -12.24
N LEU A 61 -2.77 11.70 -12.19
CA LEU A 61 -1.46 12.29 -12.50
C LEU A 61 -0.39 11.89 -11.47
N ASP A 62 -0.74 11.96 -10.18
CA ASP A 62 0.10 11.54 -9.06
C ASP A 62 -0.61 10.42 -8.29
N PRO A 63 0.03 9.25 -8.12
CA PRO A 63 -0.61 8.07 -7.55
C PRO A 63 -1.12 8.35 -6.13
N ARG A 64 -2.35 7.92 -5.86
CA ARG A 64 -3.01 8.08 -4.56
C ARG A 64 -2.98 6.81 -3.74
N THR A 65 -2.89 5.67 -4.41
CA THR A 65 -2.91 4.34 -3.78
C THR A 65 -1.75 3.46 -4.22
N ILE A 66 -1.39 2.52 -3.35
CA ILE A 66 -0.56 1.35 -3.66
C ILE A 66 -1.42 0.13 -3.35
N SER A 67 -1.65 -0.71 -4.36
CA SER A 67 -2.34 -1.97 -4.20
C SER A 67 -1.34 -3.07 -3.87
N VAL A 68 -1.66 -3.90 -2.89
CA VAL A 68 -0.90 -5.10 -2.53
C VAL A 68 -1.79 -6.31 -2.61
N SER A 69 -1.29 -7.38 -3.24
CA SER A 69 -2.00 -8.65 -3.33
C SER A 69 -1.07 -9.81 -2.99
N GLY A 70 -1.53 -10.75 -2.17
CA GLY A 70 -0.66 -11.81 -1.71
C GLY A 70 -1.11 -12.53 -0.46
N VAL A 71 -0.16 -13.23 0.17
CA VAL A 71 -0.36 -13.88 1.48
C VAL A 71 0.44 -13.10 2.51
N TRP A 72 -0.24 -12.67 3.58
CA TRP A 72 0.36 -11.89 4.67
C TRP A 72 1.21 -12.78 5.60
N GLY A 73 2.45 -13.10 5.17
CA GLY A 73 3.47 -13.68 6.05
C GLY A 73 4.27 -12.59 6.78
N ASP A 74 5.17 -12.99 7.68
CA ASP A 74 5.99 -12.03 8.46
C ASP A 74 6.80 -11.10 7.55
N ALA A 75 7.40 -11.62 6.47
CA ALA A 75 8.18 -10.84 5.53
C ALA A 75 7.31 -9.86 4.72
N GLU A 76 6.13 -10.31 4.28
CA GLU A 76 5.17 -9.47 3.57
C GLU A 76 4.64 -8.35 4.48
N MET A 77 4.34 -8.67 5.74
CA MET A 77 3.92 -7.68 6.73
C MET A 77 5.02 -6.66 7.04
N MET A 78 6.30 -7.06 7.04
CA MET A 78 7.41 -6.11 7.15
C MET A 78 7.46 -5.13 5.98
N VAL A 79 7.23 -5.60 4.74
CA VAL A 79 7.16 -4.74 3.56
C VAL A 79 5.99 -3.77 3.66
N ILE A 80 4.79 -4.26 4.00
CA ILE A 80 3.59 -3.43 4.13
C ILE A 80 3.80 -2.36 5.22
N ARG A 81 4.39 -2.73 6.37
CA ARG A 81 4.79 -1.78 7.44
C ARG A 81 5.73 -0.70 6.94
N ALA A 82 6.77 -1.08 6.19
CA ALA A 82 7.72 -0.12 5.63
C ALA A 82 7.06 0.84 4.63
N LEU A 83 6.14 0.34 3.80
CA LEU A 83 5.37 1.17 2.87
C LEU A 83 4.46 2.16 3.63
N CYS A 84 3.69 1.70 4.62
CA CYS A 84 2.85 2.56 5.43
C CYS A 84 3.66 3.66 6.12
N LEU A 85 4.82 3.33 6.70
CA LEU A 85 5.70 4.32 7.33
C LEU A 85 6.26 5.33 6.31
N ALA A 86 6.72 4.86 5.14
CA ALA A 86 7.34 5.71 4.14
C ALA A 86 6.38 6.74 3.53
N PHE A 87 5.10 6.41 3.44
CA PHE A 87 4.09 7.24 2.78
C PHE A 87 3.14 7.96 3.74
N ASP A 88 3.34 7.83 5.05
CA ASP A 88 2.41 8.29 6.10
C ASP A 88 1.00 7.74 5.80
N GLY A 89 0.94 6.43 5.58
CA GLY A 89 -0.22 5.73 5.06
C GLY A 89 -0.76 4.66 5.98
N ARG A 90 -2.02 4.27 5.74
CA ARG A 90 -2.68 3.16 6.44
C ARG A 90 -2.94 2.02 5.47
N PHE A 91 -2.96 0.80 6.01
CA PHE A 91 -3.28 -0.40 5.26
C PHE A 91 -4.75 -0.80 5.49
N TYR A 92 -5.49 -0.93 4.39
CA TYR A 92 -6.88 -1.34 4.37
C TYR A 92 -6.96 -2.70 3.67
N ASP A 93 -7.46 -3.72 4.35
CA ASP A 93 -7.73 -5.03 3.78
C ASP A 93 -9.11 -5.00 3.10
N ALA A 94 -9.12 -5.16 1.78
CA ALA A 94 -10.33 -5.06 0.98
C ALA A 94 -11.23 -6.29 1.12
N GLU A 95 -10.71 -7.43 1.59
CA GLU A 95 -11.52 -8.63 1.82
C GLU A 95 -12.32 -8.53 3.12
N THR A 96 -11.70 -8.03 4.18
CA THR A 96 -12.37 -7.85 5.48
C THR A 96 -13.04 -6.48 5.61
N ALA A 97 -12.76 -5.56 4.69
CA ALA A 97 -13.21 -4.16 4.74
C ALA A 97 -12.76 -3.43 6.02
N GLU A 98 -11.56 -3.75 6.50
CA GLU A 98 -11.04 -3.24 7.76
C GLU A 98 -9.64 -2.64 7.60
N PHE A 99 -9.34 -1.67 8.45
CA PHE A 99 -7.97 -1.21 8.63
C PHE A 99 -7.20 -2.18 9.52
N ILE A 100 -6.07 -2.66 9.03
CA ILE A 100 -5.17 -3.50 9.81
C ILE A 100 -4.19 -2.63 10.58
N GLU A 101 -4.08 -2.85 11.89
CA GLU A 101 -3.04 -2.22 12.71
C GLU A 101 -1.69 -2.90 12.48
N LEU A 102 -0.78 -2.11 11.93
CA LEU A 102 0.57 -2.47 11.50
C LEU A 102 1.64 -1.87 12.41
#